data_AF-A0A150AP99-F1
#
_entry.id   AF-A0A150AP99-F1
#
_cell.length_a   1.000
_cell.length_b   1.000
_cell.length_c   1.000
_cell.angle_alpha   90.00
_cell.angle_beta   90.00
_cell.angle_gamma   90.00
#
_symmetry.space_group_name_H-M   'P 1'
#
loop_
_entity.id
_entity.type
_entity.pdbx_description
1 polymer ?
#
loop_
_entity_poly.entity_id
_entity_poly.type
_entity_poly.pdbx_seq_one_letter_code
_entity_poly.pdbx_strand_id
1 'polypeptide(L)'
;MNQSIMTRYIINLLASLCLCFLFVACSQEEESTVTACDNENVANMVEQYDELFLRAIDNADCETILSVTAEITDFIDENYNCLIIYYVLTDDTIETDRDAEQHLEDVKELMEGFSYLCEIEEAPFFD
;
A
#
# COMPACT_ATOMS: atom_id res chain seq x y z
N MET A 1 -23.91 53.03 30.98
CA MET A 1 -22.89 52.29 30.20
C MET A 1 -23.61 51.55 29.07
N ASN A 2 -23.23 51.83 27.83
CA ASN A 2 -23.99 51.53 26.60
C ASN A 2 -24.29 50.04 26.38
N GLN A 3 -25.57 49.67 26.32
CA GLN A 3 -26.03 48.33 25.90
C GLN A 3 -25.52 47.95 24.49
N SER A 4 -25.39 48.93 23.58
CA SER A 4 -24.86 48.76 22.22
C SER A 4 -23.42 48.21 22.18
N ILE A 5 -22.61 48.51 23.20
CA ILE A 5 -21.21 48.07 23.24
C ILE A 5 -21.13 46.61 23.71
N MET A 6 -21.89 46.22 24.75
CA MET A 6 -21.92 44.83 25.23
C MET A 6 -22.44 43.85 24.18
N THR A 7 -23.46 44.22 23.39
CA THR A 7 -23.98 43.34 22.34
C THR A 7 -22.96 43.10 21.23
N ARG A 8 -22.17 44.10 20.85
CA ARG A 8 -21.08 43.96 19.88
C ARG A 8 -19.97 43.05 20.37
N TYR A 9 -19.62 43.12 21.66
CA TYR A 9 -18.64 42.21 22.26
C TYR A 9 -19.13 40.77 22.24
N ILE A 10 -20.39 40.52 22.60
CA ILE A 10 -20.97 39.17 22.60
C ILE A 10 -21.02 38.59 21.17
N ILE A 11 -21.42 39.39 20.18
CA ILE A 11 -21.45 38.95 18.77
C ILE A 11 -20.04 38.63 18.26
N ASN A 12 -19.05 39.47 18.56
CA ASN A 12 -17.66 39.21 18.18
C ASN A 12 -17.09 37.97 18.90
N LEU A 13 -17.48 37.73 20.14
CA LEU A 13 -17.05 36.55 20.90
C LEU A 13 -17.67 35.27 20.32
N LEU A 14 -18.96 35.30 19.97
CA LEU A 14 -19.67 34.19 19.34
C LEU A 14 -19.15 33.90 17.93
N ALA A 15 -18.83 34.94 17.14
CA ALA A 15 -18.20 34.77 15.83
C ALA A 15 -16.79 34.15 15.95
N SER A 16 -16.01 34.56 16.96
CA SER A 16 -14.69 33.98 17.23
C SER A 16 -14.78 32.53 17.71
N LEU A 17 -15.78 32.17 18.53
CA LEU A 17 -16.01 30.78 18.94
C LEU A 17 -16.50 29.91 17.77
N CYS A 18 -17.36 30.43 16.89
CA CYS A 18 -17.78 29.73 15.66
C CYS A 18 -16.60 29.49 14.71
N LEU A 19 -15.69 30.44 14.56
CA LEU A 19 -14.45 30.26 13.79
C LEU A 19 -13.57 29.16 14.41
N CYS A 20 -13.43 29.10 15.74
CA CYS A 20 -12.70 28.02 16.40
C CYS A 20 -13.37 26.64 16.20
N PHE A 21 -14.71 26.56 16.19
CA PHE A 21 -15.42 25.30 15.93
C PHE A 21 -15.27 24.80 14.48
N LEU A 22 -15.09 25.70 13.50
CA LEU A 22 -14.78 25.32 12.11
C LEU A 22 -13.34 24.83 11.95
N PHE A 23 -12.40 25.28 12.79
CA PHE A 23 -11.03 24.75 12.79
C PHE A 23 -10.88 23.45 13.60
N VAL A 24 -11.72 23.21 14.62
CA VAL A 24 -11.73 21.93 15.38
C VAL A 24 -12.46 20.82 14.60
N ALA A 25 -13.39 21.15 13.71
CA ALA A 25 -13.92 20.19 12.74
C ALA A 25 -12.90 19.79 11.66
N CYS A 26 -11.74 20.45 11.60
CA CYS A 26 -10.62 20.10 10.74
C CYS A 26 -9.42 19.58 11.55
N SER A 27 -9.65 19.13 12.80
CA SER A 27 -8.67 18.36 13.59
C SER A 27 -9.14 16.94 13.88
N GLN A 28 -10.21 16.49 13.22
CA GLN A 28 -10.32 15.10 12.83
C GLN A 28 -9.70 15.01 11.43
N GLU A 29 -8.38 15.15 11.35
CA GLU A 29 -7.69 14.16 10.55
C GLU A 29 -8.12 12.86 11.20
N GLU A 30 -9.03 12.17 10.51
CA GLU A 30 -9.17 10.74 10.71
C GLU A 30 -7.74 10.25 10.93
N GLU A 31 -7.49 9.71 12.11
CA GLU A 31 -6.49 8.68 12.29
C GLU A 31 -6.99 7.54 11.39
N SER A 32 -6.94 7.78 10.07
CA SER A 32 -6.92 6.78 9.06
C SER A 32 -5.84 5.87 9.59
N THR A 33 -6.22 4.63 9.78
CA THR A 33 -5.31 3.53 9.92
C THR A 33 -4.42 3.50 8.68
N VAL A 34 -3.52 4.48 8.56
CA VAL A 34 -2.17 4.28 8.06
C VAL A 34 -1.60 3.35 9.12
N THR A 35 -1.96 2.07 8.98
CA THR A 35 -1.33 0.96 9.66
C THR A 35 0.14 1.27 9.60
N ALA A 36 0.77 1.52 10.75
CA ALA A 36 2.19 1.78 10.81
C ALA A 36 2.84 0.65 10.03
N CYS A 37 3.46 0.98 8.89
CA CYS A 37 3.91 -0.05 7.98
C CYS A 37 4.96 -0.90 8.69
N ASP A 38 4.67 -2.19 8.86
CA ASP A 38 5.61 -3.14 9.45
C ASP A 38 6.64 -3.55 8.40
N ASN A 39 7.56 -2.63 8.10
CA ASN A 39 8.56 -2.80 7.05
C ASN A 39 9.43 -4.05 7.26
N GLU A 40 9.68 -4.46 8.52
CA GLU A 40 10.47 -5.65 8.81
C GLU A 40 9.71 -6.92 8.42
N ASN A 41 8.44 -7.00 8.81
CA ASN A 41 7.60 -8.15 8.42
C ASN A 41 7.37 -8.20 6.90
N VAL A 42 7.10 -7.06 6.26
CA VAL A 42 6.90 -6.96 4.81
C VAL A 42 8.17 -7.39 4.07
N ALA A 43 9.35 -6.90 4.47
CA ALA A 43 10.62 -7.28 3.86
C ALA A 43 10.87 -8.80 3.95
N ASN A 44 10.64 -9.39 5.13
CA ASN A 44 10.81 -10.83 5.33
C ASN A 44 9.84 -11.66 4.47
N MET A 45 8.62 -11.17 4.24
CA MET A 45 7.63 -11.86 3.40
C MET A 45 7.99 -11.74 1.91
N VAL A 46 8.46 -10.57 1.46
CA VAL A 46 8.94 -10.37 0.08
C VAL A 46 10.08 -11.36 -0.22
N GLU A 47 11.09 -11.46 0.64
CA GLU A 47 12.22 -12.40 0.46
C GLU A 47 11.75 -13.85 0.42
N GLN A 48 10.84 -14.25 1.33
CA GLN A 48 10.30 -15.61 1.35
C GLN A 48 9.51 -15.96 0.09
N TYR A 49 8.66 -15.06 -0.38
CA TYR A 49 7.87 -15.28 -1.59
C TYR A 49 8.75 -15.33 -2.84
N ASP A 50 9.75 -14.46 -2.94
CA ASP A 50 10.70 -14.49 -4.06
C ASP A 50 11.47 -15.81 -4.09
N GLU A 51 12.06 -16.24 -2.97
CA GLU A 51 12.75 -17.53 -2.89
C GLU A 51 11.86 -18.73 -3.23
N LEU A 52 10.63 -18.72 -2.73
CA LEU A 52 9.67 -19.81 -2.95
C LEU A 52 9.25 -19.87 -4.41
N PHE A 53 8.93 -18.72 -5.01
CA PHE A 53 8.47 -18.63 -6.39
C PHE A 53 9.57 -18.99 -7.38
N LEU A 54 10.80 -18.44 -7.20
CA LEU A 54 11.96 -18.78 -8.03
C LEU A 54 12.28 -20.27 -7.96
N ARG A 55 12.25 -20.86 -6.76
CA ARG A 55 12.44 -22.31 -6.60
C ARG A 55 11.35 -23.12 -7.32
N ALA A 56 10.11 -22.67 -7.29
CA ALA A 56 9.00 -23.35 -7.94
C ALA A 56 9.18 -23.32 -9.48
N ILE A 57 9.61 -22.18 -10.03
CA ILE A 57 9.94 -22.04 -11.46
C ILE A 57 11.12 -22.95 -11.83
N ASP A 58 12.22 -22.94 -11.07
CA ASP A 58 13.41 -23.76 -11.35
C ASP A 58 13.10 -25.27 -11.40
N ASN A 59 12.10 -25.71 -10.63
CA ASN A 59 11.67 -27.10 -10.58
C ASN A 59 10.49 -27.41 -11.51
N ALA A 60 9.98 -26.41 -12.25
CA ALA A 60 8.73 -26.49 -13.00
C ALA A 60 7.56 -27.05 -12.16
N ASP A 61 7.52 -26.69 -10.86
CA ASP A 61 6.51 -27.15 -9.92
C ASP A 61 5.23 -26.32 -10.04
N CYS A 62 4.39 -26.71 -10.99
CA CYS A 62 3.16 -25.99 -11.29
C CYS A 62 2.13 -26.01 -10.16
N GLU A 63 2.13 -27.02 -9.28
CA GLU A 63 1.24 -27.00 -8.12
C GLU A 63 1.63 -25.87 -7.17
N THR A 64 2.93 -25.73 -6.90
CA THR A 64 3.46 -24.66 -6.07
C THR A 64 3.29 -23.30 -6.73
N ILE A 65 3.56 -23.15 -8.03
CA ILE A 65 3.39 -21.88 -8.75
C ILE A 65 1.95 -21.38 -8.67
N LEU A 66 0.96 -22.22 -8.96
CA LEU A 66 -0.45 -21.83 -8.90
C LEU A 66 -0.88 -21.42 -7.48
N SER A 67 -0.41 -22.15 -6.45
CA SER A 67 -0.71 -21.82 -5.06
C SER A 67 -0.08 -20.50 -4.64
N VAL A 68 1.20 -20.33 -4.94
CA VAL A 68 2.01 -19.19 -4.47
C VAL A 68 1.68 -17.92 -5.23
N THR A 69 1.34 -17.99 -6.53
CA THR A 69 0.85 -16.83 -7.30
C THR A 69 -0.36 -16.18 -6.64
N ALA A 70 -1.32 -16.99 -6.16
CA ALA A 70 -2.51 -16.48 -5.48
C ALA A 70 -2.13 -15.81 -4.15
N GLU A 71 -1.29 -16.46 -3.33
CA GLU A 71 -0.83 -15.91 -2.06
C GLU A 71 -0.03 -14.61 -2.22
N ILE A 72 0.83 -14.53 -3.24
CA ILE A 72 1.62 -13.32 -3.55
C ILE A 72 0.70 -12.19 -3.99
N THR A 73 -0.28 -12.45 -4.86
CA THR A 73 -1.24 -11.43 -5.31
C THR A 73 -2.04 -10.87 -4.14
N ASP A 74 -2.57 -11.74 -3.27
CA ASP A 74 -3.29 -11.34 -2.07
C ASP A 74 -2.38 -10.52 -1.12
N PHE A 75 -1.13 -10.96 -0.92
CA PHE A 75 -0.15 -10.24 -0.13
C PHE A 75 0.13 -8.83 -0.68
N ILE A 76 0.26 -8.69 -2.01
CA ILE A 76 0.48 -7.39 -2.65
C ILE A 76 -0.73 -6.49 -2.43
N ASP A 77 -1.95 -7.00 -2.58
CA ASP A 77 -3.18 -6.21 -2.40
C ASP A 77 -3.36 -5.75 -0.94
N GLU A 78 -3.12 -6.64 0.01
CA GLU A 78 -3.24 -6.34 1.45
C GLU A 78 -2.16 -5.36 1.93
N ASN A 79 -0.97 -5.39 1.32
CA ASN A 79 0.20 -4.62 1.75
C ASN A 79 0.62 -3.55 0.73
N TYR A 80 -0.25 -3.19 -0.22
CA TYR A 80 0.09 -2.35 -1.38
C TYR A 80 0.86 -1.07 -1.03
N ASN A 81 0.30 -0.26 -0.12
CA ASN A 81 0.94 0.99 0.31
C ASN A 81 2.28 0.75 1.03
N CYS A 82 2.39 -0.35 1.77
CA CYS A 82 3.62 -0.75 2.45
C CYS A 82 4.70 -1.15 1.46
N LEU A 83 4.33 -1.91 0.44
CA LEU A 83 5.24 -2.35 -0.61
C LEU A 83 5.75 -1.18 -1.44
N ILE A 84 4.91 -0.18 -1.73
CA ILE A 84 5.36 1.07 -2.37
C ILE A 84 6.48 1.71 -1.55
N ILE A 85 6.26 1.91 -0.25
CA ILE A 85 7.27 2.50 0.65
C ILE A 85 8.52 1.62 0.70
N TYR A 86 8.36 0.31 0.83
CA TYR A 86 9.45 -0.64 0.86
C TYR A 86 10.32 -0.54 -0.39
N TYR A 87 9.73 -0.59 -1.58
CA TYR A 87 10.47 -0.57 -2.85
C TYR A 87 11.18 0.77 -3.08
N VAL A 88 10.52 1.90 -2.80
CA VAL A 88 11.16 3.23 -2.88
C VAL A 88 12.35 3.36 -1.92
N LEU A 89 12.33 2.66 -0.78
CA LEU A 89 13.40 2.73 0.22
C LEU A 89 14.53 1.73 0.00
N THR A 90 14.27 0.62 -0.70
CA THR A 90 15.20 -0.53 -0.77
C THR A 90 15.72 -0.83 -2.16
N ASP A 91 15.02 -0.42 -3.22
CA ASP A 91 15.43 -0.63 -4.61
C ASP A 91 15.96 0.69 -5.21
N ASP A 92 17.28 0.74 -5.46
CA ASP A 92 17.97 1.89 -6.05
C ASP A 92 17.48 2.22 -7.48
N THR A 93 16.72 1.33 -8.13
CA THR A 93 16.12 1.56 -9.46
C THR A 93 14.73 2.18 -9.41
N ILE A 94 14.11 2.23 -8.23
CA ILE A 94 12.76 2.75 -8.02
C ILE A 94 12.85 4.10 -7.29
N GLU A 95 12.70 5.20 -8.03
CA GLU A 95 12.89 6.56 -7.49
C GLU A 95 11.60 7.21 -6.99
N THR A 96 10.44 6.74 -7.47
CA THR A 96 9.14 7.36 -7.17
C THR A 96 8.08 6.34 -6.83
N ASP A 97 7.06 6.77 -6.07
CA ASP A 97 5.88 5.95 -5.75
C ASP A 97 5.26 5.35 -7.01
N ARG A 98 5.17 6.13 -8.09
CA ARG A 98 4.62 5.68 -9.38
C ARG A 98 5.46 4.56 -10.01
N ASP A 99 6.78 4.61 -9.86
CA ASP A 99 7.65 3.55 -10.39
C ASP A 99 7.49 2.27 -9.55
N ALA A 100 7.27 2.41 -8.24
CA ALA A 100 6.95 1.27 -7.36
C ALA A 100 5.58 0.67 -7.66
N GLU A 101 4.57 1.50 -7.92
CA GLU A 101 3.24 1.04 -8.36
C GLU A 101 3.35 0.24 -9.67
N GLN A 102 4.10 0.76 -10.66
CA GLN A 102 4.33 0.04 -11.90
C GLN A 102 5.08 -1.28 -11.67
N HIS A 103 6.10 -1.28 -10.81
CA HIS A 103 6.83 -2.49 -10.46
C HIS A 103 5.91 -3.57 -9.86
N LEU A 104 4.99 -3.19 -8.96
CA LEU A 104 4.03 -4.12 -8.37
C LEU A 104 3.06 -4.70 -9.41
N GLU A 105 2.61 -3.89 -10.36
CA GLU A 105 1.78 -4.37 -11.48
C GLU A 105 2.56 -5.33 -12.39
N ASP A 106 3.82 -5.01 -12.70
CA ASP A 106 4.70 -5.88 -13.51
C ASP A 106 4.93 -7.23 -12.81
N VAL A 107 5.11 -7.22 -11.49
CA VAL A 107 5.23 -8.46 -10.69
C VAL A 107 3.95 -9.28 -10.77
N LYS A 108 2.76 -8.66 -10.62
CA LYS A 108 1.48 -9.37 -10.76
C LYS A 108 1.32 -9.97 -12.15
N GLU A 109 1.60 -9.20 -13.20
CA GLU A 109 1.52 -9.68 -14.59
C GLU A 109 2.46 -10.87 -14.83
N LEU A 110 3.68 -10.83 -14.29
CA LEU A 110 4.63 -11.94 -14.35
C LEU A 110 4.09 -13.19 -13.67
N MET A 111 3.52 -13.05 -12.47
CA MET A 111 2.96 -14.15 -11.68
C MET A 111 1.75 -14.78 -12.38
N GLU A 112 0.88 -13.96 -12.97
CA GLU A 112 -0.23 -14.40 -13.81
C GLU A 112 0.26 -15.15 -15.06
N GLY A 113 1.32 -14.66 -15.71
CA GLY A 113 1.94 -15.31 -16.86
C GLY A 113 2.43 -16.73 -16.54
N PHE A 114 3.15 -16.90 -15.42
CA PHE A 114 3.60 -18.22 -14.99
C PHE A 114 2.45 -19.14 -14.57
N SER A 115 1.46 -18.61 -13.87
CA SER A 115 0.23 -19.34 -13.54
C SER A 115 -0.45 -19.86 -14.81
N TYR A 116 -0.59 -19.00 -15.83
CA TYR A 116 -1.17 -19.38 -17.12
C TYR A 116 -0.39 -20.49 -17.82
N LEU A 117 0.95 -20.40 -17.88
CA LEU A 117 1.79 -21.46 -18.46
C LEU A 117 1.53 -22.82 -17.80
N CYS A 118 1.40 -22.82 -16.48
CA CYS A 118 1.08 -24.03 -15.72
C CYS A 118 -0.33 -24.57 -15.99
N GLU A 119 -1.33 -23.70 -16.17
CA GLU A 119 -2.69 -24.11 -16.54
C GLU A 119 -2.77 -24.77 -17.92
N ILE A 120 -1.90 -24.37 -18.85
CA ILE A 120 -1.83 -24.95 -20.20
C ILE A 120 -0.83 -26.10 -20.32
N GLU A 121 -0.29 -26.58 -19.19
CA GLU A 121 0.71 -27.65 -19.10
C GLU A 121 2.02 -27.35 -19.87
N GLU A 122 2.37 -26.06 -20.02
CA GLU A 122 3.67 -25.62 -20.52
C GLU A 122 4.64 -25.38 -19.36
N ALA A 123 5.89 -25.80 -19.54
CA ALA A 123 6.91 -25.62 -18.50
C ALA A 123 7.17 -24.12 -18.30
N PRO A 124 7.11 -23.60 -17.07
CA PRO A 124 7.47 -22.22 -16.77
C PRO A 124 9.00 -22.06 -16.84
N PHE A 125 9.49 -21.04 -17.55
CA PHE A 125 10.91 -20.70 -17.60
C PHE A 125 11.12 -19.18 -17.73
N PHE A 126 12.25 -18.70 -17.24
CA PHE A 126 12.73 -17.34 -17.52
C PHE A 126 13.41 -17.33 -18.90
N ASP A 127 12.96 -16.44 -19.79
CA ASP A 127 13.62 -16.16 -21.08
C ASP A 127 14.85 -15.25 -20.88
#